data_AF-A0A354ELY8-F1
#
_entry.id   AF-A0A354ELY8-F1
#
_cell.length_a   1.000
_cell.length_b   1.000
_cell.length_c   1.000
_cell.angle_alpha   90.00
_cell.angle_beta   90.00
_cell.angle_gamma   90.00
#
_symmetry.space_group_name_H-M   'P 1'
#
loop_
_entity.id
_entity.type
_entity.pdbx_description
1 polymer ?
#
loop_
_entity_poly.entity_id
_entity_poly.type
_entity_poly.pdbx_seq_one_letter_code
_entity_poly.pdbx_strand_id
1 'polypeptide(L)'
;MKTKKIMYSLIFGALIFPSIAFGQWTGGTSNGLSKAGDAGLPDGGILQIVTNIMNWLLVLVGVIGIIGFVISGILYLTAAGDSNQIDRAKTAMTWSIVGVIVALMGYVIIKAVNAMLGGDSSTF
;
A
#
# COMPACT_ATOMS: atom_id res chain seq x y z
N MET A 1 30.72 19.98 -9.84
CA MET A 1 30.45 18.54 -10.11
C MET A 1 29.82 17.75 -8.94
N LYS A 2 29.82 18.23 -7.69
CA LYS A 2 29.40 17.42 -6.51
C LYS A 2 27.88 17.30 -6.30
N THR A 3 27.08 18.25 -6.79
CA THR A 3 25.61 18.26 -6.63
C THR A 3 24.90 17.18 -7.45
N LYS A 4 25.40 16.86 -8.64
CA LYS A 4 24.84 15.75 -9.45
C LYS A 4 25.03 14.39 -8.77
N LYS A 5 26.16 14.16 -8.09
CA LYS A 5 26.44 12.90 -7.37
C LYS A 5 25.49 12.68 -6.18
N ILE A 6 25.08 13.74 -5.50
CA ILE A 6 24.11 13.67 -4.39
C ILE A 6 22.71 13.38 -4.93
N MET A 7 22.32 13.99 -6.05
CA MET A 7 21.05 13.69 -6.72
C MET A 7 20.99 12.24 -7.21
N TYR A 8 22.06 11.73 -7.84
CA TYR A 8 22.14 10.32 -8.26
C TYR A 8 22.18 9.37 -7.05
N SER A 9 22.78 9.75 -5.92
CA SER A 9 22.75 8.96 -4.68
C SER A 9 21.37 8.90 -4.03
N LEU A 10 20.58 9.97 -4.11
CA LEU A 10 19.21 10.00 -3.57
C LEU A 10 18.26 9.17 -4.46
N ILE A 11 18.43 9.24 -5.78
CA ILE A 11 17.67 8.45 -6.76
C ILE A 11 18.08 6.97 -6.71
N PHE A 12 19.37 6.67 -6.56
CA PHE A 12 19.85 5.31 -6.35
C PHE A 12 19.29 4.78 -5.02
N GLY A 13 19.40 5.54 -3.92
CA GLY A 13 18.77 5.23 -2.63
C GLY A 13 17.27 4.91 -2.75
N ALA A 14 16.50 5.76 -3.45
CA ALA A 14 15.07 5.56 -3.73
C ALA A 14 14.77 4.25 -4.50
N LEU A 15 15.68 3.82 -5.39
CA LEU A 15 15.56 2.58 -6.17
C LEU A 15 16.02 1.31 -5.43
N ILE A 16 16.76 1.42 -4.31
CA ILE A 16 17.18 0.29 -3.45
C ILE A 16 16.35 0.15 -2.16
N PHE A 17 15.44 1.07 -1.82
CA PHE A 17 14.43 0.78 -0.79
C PHE A 17 13.54 -0.45 -1.09
N PRO A 18 13.28 -0.87 -2.35
CA PRO A 18 12.63 -2.15 -2.64
C PRO A 18 13.51 -3.38 -2.30
N SER A 19 14.85 -3.26 -2.25
CA SER A 19 15.73 -4.42 -1.99
C SER A 19 15.85 -4.79 -0.51
N ILE A 20 15.33 -3.97 0.40
CA ILE A 20 15.07 -4.37 1.80
C ILE A 20 13.67 -4.95 1.98
N ALA A 21 12.81 -4.86 0.96
CA ALA A 21 11.44 -5.37 1.00
C ALA A 21 11.30 -6.81 0.51
N PHE A 22 12.36 -7.45 -0.02
CA PHE A 22 12.34 -8.86 -0.41
C PHE A 22 13.66 -9.59 -0.10
N GLY A 23 13.66 -10.42 0.96
CA GLY A 23 14.51 -11.61 1.11
C GLY A 23 15.87 -11.50 1.82
N GLN A 24 15.90 -11.31 3.15
CA GLN A 24 17.08 -11.64 3.97
C GLN A 24 16.85 -12.93 4.77
N TRP A 25 17.34 -14.02 4.19
CA TRP A 25 17.65 -15.32 4.78
C TRP A 25 18.20 -15.20 6.22
N THR A 26 17.53 -15.86 7.19
CA THR A 26 18.11 -16.23 8.49
C THR A 26 17.91 -17.74 8.66
N GLY A 27 19.01 -18.48 8.62
CA GLY A 27 18.98 -19.95 8.55
C GLY A 27 18.64 -20.62 9.88
N GLY A 28 18.00 -21.80 9.80
CA GLY A 28 18.02 -22.80 10.89
C GLY A 28 16.82 -23.75 10.97
N THR A 29 16.95 -24.92 10.35
CA THR A 29 16.47 -26.23 10.84
C THR A 29 14.96 -26.56 10.85
N SER A 30 14.60 -27.39 9.86
CA SER A 30 13.74 -28.60 9.90
C SER A 30 12.43 -28.56 9.09
N ASN A 31 12.32 -29.58 8.23
CA ASN A 31 11.17 -30.04 7.44
C ASN A 31 10.94 -29.28 6.13
N GLY A 32 11.05 -30.01 5.01
CA GLY A 32 11.00 -29.52 3.63
C GLY A 32 9.68 -28.86 3.17
N LEU A 33 8.81 -28.48 4.10
CA LEU A 33 7.67 -27.59 3.89
C LEU A 33 8.07 -26.10 4.07
N SER A 34 9.08 -25.82 4.91
CA SER A 34 9.53 -24.45 5.20
C SER A 34 10.38 -23.81 4.09
N LYS A 35 10.71 -24.54 3.01
CA LYS A 35 11.40 -23.96 1.83
C LYS A 35 10.44 -23.30 0.82
N ALA A 36 9.12 -23.44 1.01
CA ALA A 36 8.14 -22.64 0.28
C ALA A 36 8.02 -21.21 0.87
N GLY A 37 8.32 -21.04 2.16
CA GLY A 37 8.32 -19.73 2.84
C GLY A 37 9.44 -18.78 2.37
N ASP A 38 10.59 -19.32 1.96
CA ASP A 38 11.71 -18.53 1.40
C ASP A 38 11.57 -18.24 -0.10
N ALA A 39 10.56 -18.82 -0.78
CA ALA A 39 10.24 -18.50 -2.18
C ALA A 39 9.30 -17.28 -2.30
N GLY A 40 8.93 -16.64 -1.19
CA GLY A 40 7.92 -15.58 -1.18
C GLY A 40 6.52 -16.07 -1.58
N LEU A 41 6.29 -17.38 -1.52
CA LEU A 41 4.99 -17.98 -1.77
C LEU A 41 4.25 -18.09 -0.44
N PRO A 42 3.07 -17.46 -0.27
CA PRO A 42 2.32 -17.55 0.96
C PRO A 42 1.91 -19.01 1.23
N ASP A 43 2.27 -19.51 2.40
CA ASP A 43 2.03 -20.90 2.83
C ASP A 43 0.60 -21.08 3.35
N GLY A 44 -0.36 -20.81 2.48
CA GLY A 44 -1.78 -20.95 2.75
C GLY A 44 -2.62 -20.88 1.49
N GLY A 45 -3.83 -21.45 1.55
CA GLY A 45 -4.74 -21.47 0.41
C GLY A 45 -4.94 -20.10 -0.24
N ILE A 46 -5.48 -20.06 -1.46
CA ILE A 46 -5.63 -18.88 -2.34
C ILE A 46 -6.11 -17.62 -1.58
N LEU A 47 -6.97 -17.78 -0.56
CA LEU A 47 -7.46 -16.70 0.30
C LEU A 47 -6.37 -15.98 1.10
N GLN A 48 -5.34 -16.68 1.59
CA GLN A 48 -4.23 -16.08 2.35
C GLN A 48 -3.34 -15.23 1.45
N ILE A 49 -3.07 -15.68 0.22
CA ILE A 49 -2.34 -14.92 -0.79
C ILE A 49 -3.07 -13.61 -1.09
N VAL A 50 -4.38 -13.70 -1.36
CA VAL A 50 -5.23 -12.53 -1.65
C VAL A 50 -5.28 -11.57 -0.47
N THR A 51 -5.38 -12.08 0.76
CA THR A 51 -5.43 -11.25 1.98
C THR A 51 -4.11 -10.52 2.21
N ASN A 52 -2.95 -11.17 2.02
CA ASN A 52 -1.64 -10.54 2.17
C ASN A 52 -1.41 -9.45 1.12
N ILE A 53 -1.72 -9.72 -0.15
CA ILE A 53 -1.61 -8.73 -1.22
C ILE A 53 -2.52 -7.54 -0.94
N MET A 54 -3.75 -7.78 -0.48
CA MET A 54 -4.69 -6.72 -0.15
C MET A 54 -4.21 -5.86 1.02
N ASN A 55 -3.67 -6.46 2.08
CA ASN A 55 -3.14 -5.70 3.22
C ASN A 55 -1.97 -4.80 2.78
N TRP A 56 -1.07 -5.32 1.95
CA TRP A 56 0.01 -4.52 1.37
C TRP A 56 -0.52 -3.37 0.49
N LEU A 57 -1.53 -3.65 -0.34
CA LEU A 57 -2.16 -2.64 -1.19
C LEU A 57 -2.88 -1.57 -0.37
N LEU A 58 -3.56 -1.93 0.73
CA LEU A 58 -4.24 -1.01 1.63
C LEU A 58 -3.26 -0.05 2.30
N VAL A 59 -2.11 -0.55 2.76
CA VAL A 59 -1.06 0.30 3.32
C VAL A 59 -0.52 1.26 2.26
N LEU A 60 -0.25 0.77 1.04
CA LEU A 60 0.23 1.59 -0.07
C LEU A 60 -0.77 2.70 -0.43
N VAL A 61 -2.05 2.34 -0.61
CA VAL A 61 -3.11 3.31 -0.94
C VAL A 61 -3.36 4.27 0.21
N GLY A 62 -3.27 3.83 1.46
CA GLY A 62 -3.37 4.69 2.63
C GLY A 62 -2.30 5.78 2.64
N VAL A 63 -1.04 5.41 2.39
CA VAL A 63 0.08 6.36 2.32
C VAL A 63 -0.11 7.35 1.17
N ILE A 64 -0.44 6.86 -0.03
CA ILE A 64 -0.67 7.71 -1.21
C ILE A 64 -1.86 8.67 -0.98
N GLY A 65 -2.94 8.17 -0.38
CA GLY A 65 -4.13 8.95 -0.06
C GLY A 65 -3.84 10.09 0.90
N ILE A 66 -3.05 9.83 1.95
CA ILE A 66 -2.63 10.87 2.91
C ILE A 66 -1.76 11.92 2.22
N ILE A 67 -0.80 11.52 1.38
CA ILE A 67 0.06 12.45 0.64
C ILE A 67 -0.77 13.35 -0.28
N GLY A 68 -1.71 12.77 -1.05
CA GLY A 68 -2.61 13.55 -1.92
C GLY A 68 -3.50 14.51 -1.13
N PHE A 69 -3.99 14.07 0.03
CA PHE A 69 -4.77 14.91 0.93
C PHE A 69 -3.97 16.12 1.43
N VAL A 70 -2.72 15.91 1.86
CA VAL A 70 -1.84 16.99 2.32
C VAL A 70 -1.53 17.98 1.19
N ILE A 71 -1.20 17.48 -0.02
CA ILE A 71 -0.89 18.33 -1.18
C ILE A 71 -2.09 19.20 -1.55
N SER A 72 -3.29 18.62 -1.59
CA SER A 72 -4.52 19.37 -1.88
C SER A 72 -4.83 20.42 -0.80
N GLY A 73 -4.57 20.11 0.47
CA GLY A 73 -4.69 21.06 1.58
C GLY A 73 -3.72 22.24 1.46
N ILE A 74 -2.44 21.99 1.16
CA ILE A 74 -1.44 23.05 0.94
C ILE A 74 -1.84 23.91 -0.26
N LEU A 75 -2.27 23.29 -1.36
CA LEU A 75 -2.71 24.02 -2.55
C LEU A 75 -3.92 24.91 -2.25
N TYR A 76 -4.86 24.44 -1.44
CA TYR A 76 -6.02 25.23 -1.02
C TYR A 76 -5.62 26.44 -0.16
N LEU A 77 -4.72 26.24 0.80
CA LEU A 77 -4.24 27.30 1.69
C LEU A 77 -3.39 28.35 0.96
N THR A 78 -2.62 27.93 -0.04
CA THR A 78 -1.69 28.80 -0.78
C THR A 78 -2.37 29.52 -1.96
N ALA A 79 -3.61 29.15 -2.31
CA ALA A 79 -4.31 29.71 -3.47
C ALA A 79 -4.60 31.22 -3.38
N ALA A 80 -4.49 31.84 -2.19
CA ALA A 80 -4.52 33.30 -1.99
C ALA A 80 -5.67 34.06 -2.71
N GLY A 81 -6.80 33.40 -2.96
CA GLY A 81 -7.97 33.98 -3.65
C GLY A 81 -8.05 33.74 -5.16
N ASP A 82 -7.08 33.04 -5.76
CA ASP A 82 -7.15 32.58 -7.16
C ASP A 82 -8.18 31.44 -7.29
N SER A 83 -9.30 31.72 -7.94
CA SER A 83 -10.39 30.76 -8.15
C SER A 83 -9.93 29.49 -8.88
N ASN A 84 -8.98 29.59 -9.80
CA ASN A 84 -8.51 28.44 -10.57
C ASN A 84 -7.72 27.46 -9.69
N GLN A 85 -6.90 28.00 -8.78
CA GLN A 85 -6.15 27.17 -7.84
C GLN A 85 -7.04 26.57 -6.75
N ILE A 86 -8.05 27.30 -6.29
CA ILE A 86 -9.05 26.80 -5.35
C ILE A 86 -9.83 25.62 -5.95
N ASP A 87 -10.29 25.72 -7.19
CA ASP A 87 -11.03 24.64 -7.85
C ASP A 87 -10.17 23.40 -8.10
N ARG A 88 -8.90 23.60 -8.47
CA ARG A 88 -7.92 22.50 -8.59
C ARG A 88 -7.67 21.82 -7.26
N ALA A 89 -7.50 22.58 -6.18
CA ALA A 89 -7.29 22.03 -4.84
C ALA A 89 -8.51 21.22 -4.38
N LYS A 90 -9.73 21.74 -4.59
CA LYS A 90 -10.97 21.02 -4.26
C LYS A 90 -11.11 19.72 -5.05
N THR A 91 -10.82 19.76 -6.35
CA THR A 91 -10.85 18.57 -7.21
C THR A 91 -9.81 17.53 -6.77
N ALA A 92 -8.58 17.95 -6.47
CA ALA A 92 -7.55 17.05 -5.96
C ALA A 92 -7.92 16.44 -4.59
N MET A 93 -8.57 17.24 -3.73
CA MET A 93 -9.04 16.80 -2.42
C MET A 93 -10.16 15.75 -2.55
N THR A 94 -11.14 15.96 -3.42
CA THR A 94 -12.22 14.98 -3.66
C THR A 94 -11.67 13.68 -4.22
N TRP A 95 -10.75 13.72 -5.20
CA TRP A 95 -10.13 12.50 -5.72
C TRP A 95 -9.32 11.73 -4.67
N SER A 96 -8.61 12.44 -3.79
CA SER A 96 -7.87 11.80 -2.69
C SER A 96 -8.82 11.10 -1.70
N ILE A 97 -9.93 11.76 -1.34
CA ILE A 97 -10.96 11.20 -0.45
C ILE A 97 -11.63 9.98 -1.09
N VAL A 98 -12.04 10.08 -2.36
CA VAL A 98 -12.68 8.97 -3.09
C VAL A 98 -11.74 7.77 -3.18
N GLY A 99 -10.45 7.97 -3.43
CA GLY A 99 -9.46 6.89 -3.46
C GLY A 99 -9.37 6.12 -2.13
N VAL A 100 -9.34 6.83 -1.01
CA VAL A 100 -9.32 6.21 0.33
C VAL A 100 -10.63 5.46 0.60
N ILE A 101 -11.78 6.05 0.26
CA ILE A 101 -13.09 5.41 0.45
C ILE A 101 -13.18 4.11 -0.35
N VAL A 102 -12.77 4.11 -1.62
CA VAL A 102 -12.80 2.92 -2.48
C VAL A 102 -11.88 1.82 -1.94
N ALA A 103 -10.70 2.18 -1.43
CA ALA A 103 -9.80 1.21 -0.81
C ALA A 103 -10.43 0.54 0.42
N LEU A 104 -11.07 1.33 1.29
CA LEU A 104 -11.77 0.82 2.46
C LEU A 104 -12.97 -0.08 2.08
N MET A 105 -13.72 0.29 1.03
CA MET A 105 -14.79 -0.56 0.51
C MET A 105 -14.27 -1.92 0.02
N GLY A 106 -13.14 -1.94 -0.70
CA GLY A 106 -12.50 -3.18 -1.14
C GLY A 106 -12.16 -4.12 0.03
N TYR A 107 -11.64 -3.57 1.13
CA TYR A 107 -11.36 -4.35 2.34
C TYR A 107 -12.62 -4.98 2.94
N VAL A 108 -13.70 -4.20 3.06
CA VAL A 108 -14.98 -4.68 3.61
C VAL A 108 -15.56 -5.80 2.75
N ILE A 109 -15.51 -5.66 1.42
CA ILE A 109 -16.04 -6.66 0.49
C ILE A 109 -15.29 -7.99 0.65
N ILE A 110 -13.96 -7.98 0.70
CA ILE A 110 -13.20 -9.23 0.87
C ILE A 110 -13.48 -9.86 2.23
N LYS A 111 -13.58 -9.07 3.29
CA LYS A 111 -13.95 -9.59 4.61
C LYS A 111 -15.35 -10.21 4.60
N ALA A 112 -16.31 -9.59 3.90
CA ALA A 112 -17.66 -10.12 3.73
C ALA A 112 -17.64 -11.42 2.90
N VAL A 113 -16.89 -11.46 1.80
CA VAL A 113 -16.71 -12.68 1.00
C VAL A 113 -16.07 -13.77 1.84
N ASN A 114 -15.02 -13.49 2.61
CA ASN A 114 -14.40 -14.47 3.49
C ASN A 114 -15.36 -14.96 4.57
N ALA A 115 -16.21 -14.10 5.12
CA ALA A 115 -17.25 -14.51 6.07
C ALA A 115 -18.34 -15.39 5.44
N MET A 116 -18.70 -15.14 4.17
CA MET A 116 -19.71 -15.92 3.45
C MET A 116 -19.17 -17.25 2.90
N LEU A 117 -17.89 -17.28 2.50
CA LEU A 117 -17.25 -18.42 1.82
C LEU A 117 -16.43 -19.28 2.79
N GLY A 118 -15.84 -18.68 3.81
CA GLY A 118 -15.28 -19.35 4.98
C GLY A 118 -16.35 -19.61 6.04
N GLY A 119 -17.60 -19.74 5.61
CA GLY A 119 -18.79 -19.94 6.45
C GLY A 119 -18.43 -20.80 7.62
N ASP A 120 -18.58 -20.20 8.81
CA ASP A 120 -18.33 -20.76 10.12
C ASP A 120 -18.06 -22.27 10.03
N SER A 121 -16.80 -22.68 10.10
CA SER A 121 -16.45 -23.93 10.75
C SER A 121 -16.82 -23.78 12.23
N SER A 122 -18.12 -23.56 12.46
CA SER A 122 -18.86 -23.84 13.66
C SER A 122 -18.77 -25.36 13.76
N THR A 123 -17.63 -25.76 14.31
CA THR A 123 -17.44 -27.06 14.93
C THR A 123 -18.62 -27.18 15.88
N PHE A 124 -19.65 -27.90 15.43
CA PHE A 124 -20.63 -28.48 16.33
C PHE A 124 -19.91 -29.43 17.28
#